data_AF-A0AAV4X9L1-F1
#
_entry.id   AF-A0AAV4X9L1-F1
#
_cell.length_a   1.000
_cell.length_b   1.000
_cell.length_c   1.000
_cell.angle_alpha   90.00
_cell.angle_beta   90.00
_cell.angle_gamma   90.00
#
_symmetry.space_group_name_H-M   'P 1'
#
loop_
_entity.id
_entity.type
_entity.pdbx_description
1 polymer ?
#
loop_
_entity_poly.entity_id
_entity_poly.type
_entity_poly.pdbx_seq_one_letter_code
_entity_poly.pdbx_strand_id
1 'polypeptide(L)'
;MVFRRGASIPSFRESCFSVSNGIVWREQKNFALHVMRDLGFGKTRMEVHIKEEIAHLLSELEEFEGKAANVRRYLAPSTSNNISALIFGRRLDYHDPMRMKLDEVITELIRFFRPTSLHAWFPGIKTLLFKLKLFDYDKLEYAIKHLLIFIAKEIDEHEATLDSNSIRDYMDGFLLQMKQREYKDPNTSFTKAMLKGNSPSLIGAGSTTVRATMEWSMLSMAEYQDVQKRIHAEIDDVVGRERTPDWADHVSMPYTEAVLMEIQRWKTVVPINLLRYTTEDAKVSGYDIPAGMTTIANIHAIHNDPTSGMSRTNSSRRGSFPKMARKWSRTNAGFLSHWVKGLVLERLWPTLSCSCTSRCCCKNSTLFSQKAKDTVSKEELEQLSNLFPTNCV
;
A
#
# COMPACT_ATOMS: atom_id res chain seq x y z
N MET A 1 -28.06 15.58 5.81
CA MET A 1 -27.64 16.81 5.12
C MET A 1 -26.99 16.40 3.81
N VAL A 2 -27.74 16.41 2.71
CA VAL A 2 -27.26 15.98 1.38
C VAL A 2 -26.38 17.10 0.83
N PHE A 3 -25.07 16.89 0.80
CA PHE A 3 -24.15 17.87 0.21
C PHE A 3 -24.36 17.92 -1.30
N ARG A 4 -25.10 18.95 -1.75
CA ARG A 4 -25.28 19.29 -3.16
C ARG A 4 -23.91 19.53 -3.81
N ARG A 5 -23.75 18.94 -4.99
CA ARG A 5 -22.69 19.23 -5.97
C ARG A 5 -22.74 20.71 -6.33
N GLY A 6 -21.71 21.48 -6.00
CA GLY A 6 -21.61 22.89 -6.34
C GLY A 6 -20.17 23.40 -6.35
N ALA A 7 -19.83 24.07 -7.45
CA ALA A 7 -18.66 24.91 -7.74
C ALA A 7 -17.26 24.24 -7.75
N SER A 8 -16.80 23.96 -8.96
CA SER A 8 -15.50 23.49 -9.40
C SER A 8 -14.38 24.53 -9.22
N ILE A 9 -13.33 24.15 -8.49
CA ILE A 9 -11.95 24.57 -8.81
C ILE A 9 -11.39 23.45 -9.70
N PRO A 10 -11.13 23.70 -10.99
CA PRO A 10 -10.55 22.71 -11.89
C PRO A 10 -9.04 22.64 -11.61
N SER A 11 -8.57 21.65 -10.87
CA SER A 11 -7.14 21.26 -10.91
C SER A 11 -6.82 19.91 -10.28
N PHE A 12 -7.68 19.34 -9.43
CA PHE A 12 -7.36 18.06 -8.77
C PHE A 12 -8.45 16.98 -8.87
N ARG A 13 -9.70 17.35 -9.17
CA ARG A 13 -10.84 16.42 -9.10
C ARG A 13 -10.97 15.47 -10.30
N GLU A 14 -10.23 15.71 -11.38
CA GLU A 14 -10.27 14.91 -12.62
C GLU A 14 -8.87 14.43 -13.04
N SER A 15 -7.88 14.54 -12.16
CA SER A 15 -6.47 14.47 -12.55
C SER A 15 -5.72 13.30 -11.92
N CYS A 16 -6.38 12.47 -11.12
CA CYS A 16 -5.75 11.27 -10.53
C CYS A 16 -6.76 10.17 -10.24
N PHE A 17 -6.39 8.92 -10.52
CA PHE A 17 -7.28 7.78 -10.31
C PHE A 17 -7.60 7.54 -8.82
N SER A 18 -6.72 7.91 -7.88
CA SER A 18 -6.95 7.67 -6.45
C SER A 18 -8.15 8.44 -5.87
N VAL A 19 -8.53 9.54 -6.53
CA VAL A 19 -9.73 10.35 -6.19
C VAL A 19 -10.82 10.28 -7.27
N SER A 20 -10.57 9.52 -8.35
CA SER A 20 -11.53 9.26 -9.42
C SER A 20 -12.50 8.14 -9.03
N ASN A 21 -13.61 8.06 -9.76
CA ASN A 21 -14.74 7.19 -9.44
C ASN A 21 -15.32 6.53 -10.69
N GLY A 22 -16.11 5.46 -10.49
CA GLY A 22 -16.82 4.78 -11.58
C GLY A 22 -15.89 4.21 -12.66
N ILE A 23 -16.25 4.44 -13.93
CA ILE A 23 -15.56 3.89 -15.10
C ILE A 23 -14.12 4.42 -15.19
N VAL A 24 -13.91 5.72 -14.96
CA VAL A 24 -12.59 6.35 -15.01
C VAL A 24 -11.63 5.69 -14.01
N TRP A 25 -12.06 5.51 -12.75
CA TRP A 25 -11.26 4.81 -11.75
C TRP A 25 -10.91 3.39 -12.17
N ARG A 26 -11.91 2.65 -12.66
CA ARG A 26 -11.73 1.25 -13.05
C ARG A 26 -10.75 1.12 -14.21
N GLU A 27 -10.89 1.93 -15.24
CA GLU A 27 -10.03 1.95 -16.42
C GLU A 27 -8.58 2.31 -16.03
N GLN A 28 -8.40 3.41 -15.30
CA GLN A 28 -7.08 3.90 -14.89
C GLN A 28 -6.37 2.95 -13.94
N LYS A 29 -7.09 2.39 -12.94
CA LYS A 29 -6.54 1.38 -12.02
C LYS A 29 -6.12 0.11 -12.75
N ASN A 30 -6.97 -0.41 -13.62
CA ASN A 30 -6.68 -1.64 -14.36
C ASN A 30 -5.48 -1.44 -15.29
N PHE A 31 -5.41 -0.29 -15.97
CA PHE A 31 -4.27 0.09 -16.78
C PHE A 31 -2.98 0.17 -15.96
N ALA A 32 -2.99 0.89 -14.84
CA ALA A 32 -1.81 1.03 -14.00
C ALA A 32 -1.31 -0.32 -13.48
N LEU A 33 -2.22 -1.20 -13.02
CA LEU A 33 -1.86 -2.55 -12.58
C LEU A 33 -1.28 -3.39 -13.72
N HIS A 34 -1.83 -3.29 -14.92
CA HIS A 34 -1.34 -4.00 -16.09
C HIS A 34 0.08 -3.56 -16.45
N VAL A 35 0.29 -2.26 -16.64
CA VAL A 35 1.60 -1.70 -17.01
C VAL A 35 2.65 -1.99 -15.94
N MET A 36 2.33 -1.78 -14.66
CA MET A 36 3.26 -2.11 -13.57
C MET A 36 3.64 -3.61 -13.59
N ARG A 37 2.68 -4.51 -13.82
CA ARG A 37 2.95 -5.95 -13.91
C ARG A 37 3.84 -6.30 -15.10
N ASP A 38 3.68 -5.63 -16.23
CA ASP A 38 4.53 -5.83 -17.41
C ASP A 38 5.96 -5.35 -17.17
N LEU A 39 6.11 -4.23 -16.47
CA LEU A 39 7.40 -3.65 -16.06
C LEU A 39 8.11 -4.46 -14.97
N GLY A 40 7.48 -5.50 -14.41
CA GLY A 40 8.11 -6.40 -13.46
C GLY A 40 7.59 -6.32 -12.03
N PHE A 41 6.54 -5.53 -11.76
CA PHE A 41 5.93 -5.48 -10.43
C PHE A 41 5.44 -6.87 -9.99
N GLY A 42 5.92 -7.33 -8.84
CA GLY A 42 5.64 -8.66 -8.31
C GLY A 42 6.30 -9.82 -9.09
N LYS A 43 7.29 -9.52 -9.93
CA LYS A 43 8.10 -10.50 -10.68
C LYS A 43 9.58 -10.35 -10.32
N THR A 44 10.41 -11.28 -10.80
CA THR A 44 11.87 -11.32 -10.56
C THR A 44 12.59 -10.02 -10.93
N ARG A 45 12.15 -9.28 -11.95
CA ARG A 45 12.76 -7.99 -12.32
C ARG A 45 12.68 -6.96 -11.19
N MET A 46 11.54 -6.87 -10.48
CA MET A 46 11.42 -6.01 -9.32
C MET A 46 12.32 -6.45 -8.17
N GLU A 47 12.47 -7.76 -7.97
CA GLU A 47 13.36 -8.31 -6.94
C GLU A 47 14.83 -7.88 -7.16
N VAL A 48 15.30 -7.89 -8.41
CA VAL A 48 16.64 -7.41 -8.77
C VAL A 48 16.79 -5.93 -8.39
N HIS A 49 15.84 -5.07 -8.75
CA HIS A 49 15.87 -3.66 -8.39
C HIS A 49 15.84 -3.42 -6.88
N ILE A 50 15.03 -4.19 -6.15
CA ILE A 50 14.99 -4.13 -4.68
C ILE A 50 16.35 -4.51 -4.09
N LYS A 51 17.03 -5.55 -4.62
CA LYS A 51 18.35 -5.96 -4.16
C LYS A 51 19.43 -4.93 -4.44
N GLU A 52 19.43 -4.33 -5.64
CA GLU A 52 20.31 -3.21 -5.98
C GLU A 52 20.13 -2.04 -5.02
N GLU A 53 18.88 -1.70 -4.70
CA GLU A 53 18.54 -0.62 -3.77
C GLU A 53 18.91 -0.96 -2.32
N ILE A 54 18.74 -2.22 -1.89
CA ILE A 54 19.19 -2.69 -0.57
C ILE A 54 20.71 -2.58 -0.46
N ALA A 55 21.46 -3.01 -1.48
CA ALA A 55 22.92 -2.93 -1.48
C ALA A 55 23.40 -1.47 -1.32
N HIS A 56 22.75 -0.53 -2.02
CA HIS A 56 23.03 0.89 -1.87
C HIS A 56 22.65 1.43 -0.48
N LEU A 57 21.51 1.01 0.08
CA LEU A 57 21.15 1.40 1.44
C LEU A 57 22.18 0.88 2.45
N LEU A 58 22.66 -0.35 2.29
CA LEU A 58 23.65 -0.94 3.19
C LEU A 58 24.98 -0.19 3.12
N SER A 59 25.46 0.19 1.93
CA SER A 59 26.70 0.97 1.81
C SER A 59 26.62 2.31 2.53
N GLU A 60 25.48 3.01 2.42
CA GLU A 60 25.23 4.27 3.14
C GLU A 60 25.17 4.06 4.66
N LEU A 61 24.68 2.91 5.12
CA LEU A 61 24.62 2.58 6.54
C LEU A 61 25.99 2.16 7.11
N GLU A 62 26.87 1.59 6.29
CA GLU A 62 28.23 1.20 6.69
C GLU A 62 29.10 2.42 7.02
N GLU A 63 28.90 3.57 6.35
CA GLU A 63 29.63 4.82 6.61
C GLU A 63 29.47 5.35 8.04
N PHE A 64 28.44 4.92 8.77
CA PHE A 64 28.26 5.31 10.16
C PHE A 64 29.26 4.64 11.11
N GLU A 65 29.93 3.55 10.72
CA GLU A 65 30.94 2.86 11.54
C GLU A 65 30.42 2.53 12.97
N GLY A 66 29.15 2.17 13.09
CA GLY A 66 28.50 1.89 14.38
C GLY A 66 28.13 3.12 15.23
N LYS A 67 28.33 4.35 14.72
CA LYS A 67 27.89 5.59 15.38
C LYS A 67 26.37 5.75 15.27
N ALA A 68 25.79 6.41 16.27
CA ALA A 68 24.36 6.70 16.27
C ALA A 68 23.99 7.60 15.08
N ALA A 69 23.02 7.16 14.28
CA ALA A 69 22.63 7.83 13.05
C ALA A 69 21.11 7.92 12.90
N ASN A 70 20.66 8.96 12.19
CA ASN A 70 19.26 9.09 11.84
C ASN A 70 18.96 8.41 10.49
N VAL A 71 18.70 7.10 10.55
CA VAL A 71 18.45 6.23 9.39
C VAL A 71 17.24 6.67 8.53
N ARG A 72 16.32 7.47 9.08
CA ARG A 72 15.14 7.97 8.36
C ARG A 72 15.50 8.71 7.08
N ARG A 73 16.63 9.42 7.06
CA ARG A 73 17.10 10.18 5.88
C ARG A 73 17.48 9.27 4.71
N TYR A 74 17.80 8.00 4.96
CA TYR A 74 18.19 7.01 3.95
C TYR A 74 17.05 6.07 3.58
N LEU A 75 16.16 5.77 4.55
CA LEU A 75 14.98 4.94 4.29
C LEU A 75 13.98 5.58 3.33
N ALA A 76 13.79 6.90 3.41
CA ALA A 76 12.90 7.61 2.50
C ALA A 76 13.33 7.49 1.02
N PRO A 77 14.57 7.86 0.67
CA PRO A 77 15.01 7.71 -0.70
C PRO A 77 15.10 6.23 -1.10
N SER A 78 15.57 5.34 -0.23
CA SER A 78 15.64 3.90 -0.54
C SER A 78 14.29 3.30 -0.95
N THR A 79 13.27 3.49 -0.12
CA THR A 79 11.93 2.94 -0.40
C THR A 79 11.27 3.57 -1.62
N SER A 80 11.46 4.88 -1.82
CA SER A 80 10.91 5.60 -2.95
C SER A 80 11.58 5.24 -4.29
N ASN A 81 12.85 4.85 -4.31
CA ASN A 81 13.53 4.48 -5.54
C ASN A 81 12.96 3.23 -6.22
N ASN A 82 12.45 2.27 -5.44
CA ASN A 82 11.75 1.11 -5.99
C ASN A 82 10.51 1.51 -6.81
N ILE A 83 9.75 2.52 -6.36
CA ILE A 83 8.58 3.01 -7.10
C ILE A 83 8.98 4.04 -8.18
N SER A 84 10.02 4.86 -7.96
CA SER A 84 10.56 5.78 -8.97
C SER A 84 11.10 5.02 -10.19
N ALA A 85 11.77 3.89 -10.00
CA ALA A 85 12.24 3.06 -11.10
C ALA A 85 11.10 2.53 -11.98
N LEU A 86 9.94 2.23 -11.39
CA LEU A 86 8.74 1.84 -12.16
C LEU A 86 8.05 3.01 -12.86
N ILE A 87 8.14 4.22 -12.30
CA ILE A 87 7.39 5.37 -12.79
C ILE A 87 8.18 6.19 -13.81
N PHE A 88 9.46 6.42 -13.55
CA PHE A 88 10.37 7.25 -14.35
C PHE A 88 11.44 6.44 -15.08
N GLY A 89 11.42 5.11 -14.94
CA GLY A 89 12.42 4.23 -15.56
C GLY A 89 13.82 4.32 -14.94
N ARG A 90 14.01 5.14 -13.90
CA ARG A 90 15.32 5.41 -13.29
C ARG A 90 15.24 5.56 -11.77
N ARG A 91 16.33 5.18 -11.11
CA ARG A 91 16.61 5.57 -9.72
C ARG A 91 17.05 7.03 -9.68
N LEU A 92 16.75 7.69 -8.57
CA LEU A 92 17.28 9.02 -8.26
C LEU A 92 18.34 8.85 -7.17
N ASP A 93 19.51 9.47 -7.40
CA ASP A 93 20.59 9.48 -6.42
C ASP A 93 20.14 10.18 -5.13
N TYR A 94 20.59 9.69 -3.97
CA TYR A 94 20.15 10.20 -2.67
C TYR A 94 20.57 11.66 -2.44
N HIS A 95 21.73 12.03 -3.00
CA HIS A 95 22.36 13.33 -2.84
C HIS A 95 22.04 14.28 -3.99
N ASP A 96 21.27 13.83 -5.00
CA ASP A 96 20.76 14.71 -6.06
C ASP A 96 19.86 15.80 -5.43
N PRO A 97 20.17 17.10 -5.62
CA PRO A 97 19.34 18.20 -5.14
C PRO A 97 17.87 18.08 -5.59
N MET A 98 17.63 17.53 -6.77
CA MET A 98 16.29 17.28 -7.31
C MET A 98 15.54 16.24 -6.49
N ARG A 99 16.23 15.17 -6.08
CA ARG A 99 15.66 14.12 -5.21
C ARG A 99 15.38 14.64 -3.82
N MET A 100 16.35 15.31 -3.20
CA MET A 100 16.16 15.91 -1.88
C MET A 100 14.93 16.83 -1.88
N LYS A 101 14.73 17.59 -2.97
CA LYS A 101 13.55 18.42 -3.12
C LYS A 101 12.25 17.63 -3.29
N LEU A 102 12.28 16.53 -4.05
CA LEU A 102 11.15 15.62 -4.20
C LEU A 102 10.71 15.04 -2.84
N ASP A 103 11.67 14.60 -2.02
CA ASP A 103 11.40 14.02 -0.71
C ASP A 103 10.83 15.06 0.28
N GLU A 104 11.33 16.30 0.22
CA GLU A 104 10.80 17.43 0.98
C GLU A 104 9.33 17.70 0.64
N VAL A 105 9.00 17.85 -0.65
CA VAL A 105 7.64 18.17 -1.08
C VAL A 105 6.66 17.03 -0.80
N ILE A 106 7.07 15.77 -1.00
CA ILE A 106 6.23 14.60 -0.67
C ILE A 106 5.93 14.58 0.84
N THR A 107 6.94 14.81 1.68
CA THR A 107 6.77 14.84 3.14
C THR A 107 5.78 15.90 3.58
N GLU A 108 5.84 17.09 3.00
CA GLU A 108 4.88 18.15 3.30
C GLU A 108 3.47 17.79 2.84
N LEU A 109 3.29 17.26 1.61
CA LEU A 109 1.97 16.85 1.11
C LEU A 109 1.26 15.86 2.04
N ILE A 110 1.98 14.87 2.55
CA ILE A 110 1.43 13.83 3.42
C ILE A 110 0.89 14.41 4.73
N ARG A 111 1.46 15.50 5.24
CA ARG A 111 0.92 16.17 6.44
C ARG A 111 -0.50 16.66 6.23
N PHE A 112 -0.84 17.07 5.00
CA PHE A 112 -2.16 17.54 4.64
C PHE A 112 -3.14 16.42 4.28
N PHE A 113 -2.66 15.24 3.91
CA PHE A 113 -3.51 14.05 3.68
C PHE A 113 -4.00 13.36 4.97
N ARG A 114 -3.62 13.86 6.14
CA ARG A 114 -4.07 13.30 7.42
C ARG A 114 -5.60 13.40 7.55
N PRO A 115 -6.29 12.35 8.04
CA PRO A 115 -7.74 12.38 8.25
C PRO A 115 -8.23 13.51 9.16
N THR A 116 -7.33 14.15 9.91
CA THR A 116 -7.61 15.31 10.78
C THR A 116 -7.62 16.65 10.05
N SER A 117 -7.35 16.69 8.74
CA SER A 117 -7.29 17.94 8.00
C SER A 117 -8.66 18.58 7.82
N LEU A 118 -8.80 19.85 8.22
CA LEU A 118 -10.08 20.57 8.16
C LEU A 118 -10.70 20.61 6.76
N HIS A 119 -9.89 20.73 5.70
CA HIS A 119 -10.39 20.75 4.32
C HIS A 119 -11.04 19.44 3.87
N ALA A 120 -10.74 18.30 4.52
CA ALA A 120 -11.33 17.02 4.20
C ALA A 120 -12.79 16.94 4.67
N TRP A 121 -13.10 17.57 5.81
CA TRP A 121 -14.43 17.56 6.44
C TRP A 121 -15.27 18.79 6.09
N PHE A 122 -14.62 19.91 5.79
CA PHE A 122 -15.28 21.17 5.47
C PHE A 122 -14.80 21.70 4.10
N PRO A 123 -15.21 21.10 2.98
CA PRO A 123 -14.76 21.53 1.65
C PRO A 123 -15.01 23.02 1.37
N GLY A 124 -16.08 23.59 1.94
CA GLY A 124 -16.42 25.01 1.78
C GLY A 124 -15.43 25.99 2.43
N ILE A 125 -14.68 25.56 3.47
CA ILE A 125 -13.67 26.42 4.11
C ILE A 125 -12.34 26.39 3.35
N LYS A 126 -12.12 25.41 2.47
CA LYS A 126 -10.85 25.23 1.75
C LYS A 126 -10.39 26.51 1.07
N THR A 127 -11.27 27.15 0.29
CA THR A 127 -10.93 28.39 -0.43
C THR A 127 -10.48 29.51 0.51
N LEU A 128 -11.11 29.61 1.69
CA LEU A 128 -10.73 30.58 2.71
C LEU A 128 -9.36 30.25 3.31
N LEU A 129 -9.11 28.97 3.65
CA LEU A 129 -7.84 28.52 4.21
C LEU A 129 -6.66 28.76 3.26
N PHE A 130 -6.83 28.48 1.96
CA PHE A 130 -5.83 28.77 0.94
C PHE A 130 -5.59 30.28 0.78
N LYS A 131 -6.66 31.08 0.66
CA LYS A 131 -6.53 32.54 0.47
C LYS A 131 -5.86 33.23 1.67
N LEU A 132 -6.23 32.84 2.88
CA LEU A 132 -5.70 33.42 4.12
C LEU A 132 -4.41 32.76 4.60
N LYS A 133 -3.92 31.71 3.93
CA LYS A 133 -2.71 30.96 4.29
C LYS A 133 -2.72 30.45 5.74
N LEU A 134 -3.90 30.09 6.25
CA LEU A 134 -4.05 29.56 7.61
C LEU A 134 -3.60 28.09 7.65
N PHE A 135 -3.07 27.63 8.77
CA PHE A 135 -2.68 26.21 9.00
C PHE A 135 -1.68 25.65 7.97
N ASP A 136 -0.64 26.42 7.62
CA ASP A 136 0.44 26.02 6.70
C ASP A 136 0.01 25.72 5.25
N TYR A 137 -1.15 26.23 4.80
CA TYR A 137 -1.62 25.98 3.44
C TYR A 137 -0.75 26.62 2.35
N ASP A 138 0.10 27.59 2.70
CA ASP A 138 1.15 28.12 1.84
C ASP A 138 2.24 27.07 1.55
N LYS A 139 2.62 26.26 2.55
CA LYS A 139 3.54 25.13 2.36
C LYS A 139 2.90 24.04 1.49
N LEU A 140 1.60 23.79 1.66
CA LEU A 140 0.86 22.87 0.79
C LEU A 140 0.86 23.35 -0.66
N GLU A 141 0.55 24.62 -0.91
CA GLU A 141 0.56 25.22 -2.23
C GLU A 141 1.96 25.13 -2.87
N TYR A 142 3.00 25.47 -2.11
CA TYR A 142 4.39 25.33 -2.53
C TYR A 142 4.73 23.88 -2.91
N ALA A 143 4.41 22.92 -2.05
CA ALA A 143 4.69 21.50 -2.28
C ALA A 143 3.96 20.95 -3.53
N ILE A 144 2.67 21.28 -3.70
CA ILE A 144 1.90 20.91 -4.90
C ILE A 144 2.55 21.50 -6.14
N LYS A 145 2.88 22.80 -6.12
CA LYS A 145 3.45 23.49 -7.29
C LYS A 145 4.78 22.87 -7.71
N HIS A 146 5.70 22.68 -6.77
CA HIS A 146 7.03 22.14 -7.08
C HIS A 146 6.97 20.67 -7.50
N LEU A 147 6.08 19.86 -6.92
CA LEU A 147 5.89 18.49 -7.36
C LEU A 147 5.32 18.44 -8.79
N LEU A 148 4.32 19.26 -9.11
CA LEU A 148 3.75 19.30 -10.46
C LEU A 148 4.74 19.79 -11.52
N ILE A 149 5.63 20.74 -11.17
CA ILE A 149 6.72 21.17 -12.06
C ILE A 149 7.68 20.02 -12.33
N PHE A 150 8.10 19.29 -11.28
CA PHE A 150 8.98 18.13 -11.42
C PHE A 150 8.34 17.06 -12.31
N ILE A 151 7.09 16.69 -12.04
CA ILE A 151 6.35 15.69 -12.84
C ILE A 151 6.16 16.16 -14.28
N ALA A 152 5.90 17.45 -14.52
CA ALA A 152 5.78 17.98 -15.87
C ALA A 152 7.09 17.82 -16.65
N LYS A 153 8.23 18.13 -16.02
CA LYS A 153 9.55 17.95 -16.62
C LYS A 153 9.81 16.49 -17.00
N GLU A 154 9.54 15.55 -16.09
CA GLU A 154 9.67 14.11 -16.38
C GLU A 154 8.78 13.71 -17.56
N ILE A 155 7.52 14.15 -17.61
CA ILE A 155 6.63 13.83 -18.73
C ILE A 155 7.18 14.39 -20.05
N ASP A 156 7.67 15.62 -20.07
CA ASP A 156 8.20 16.23 -21.28
C ASP A 156 9.48 15.50 -21.78
N GLU A 157 10.34 15.02 -20.86
CA GLU A 157 11.50 14.18 -21.19
C GLU A 157 11.08 12.80 -21.76
N HIS A 158 10.04 12.17 -21.20
CA HIS A 158 9.51 10.89 -21.70
C HIS A 158 8.83 11.08 -23.06
N GLU A 159 8.08 12.16 -23.28
CA GLU A 159 7.48 12.48 -24.57
C GLU A 159 8.53 12.68 -25.68
N ALA A 160 9.66 13.33 -25.35
CA ALA A 160 10.75 13.58 -26.30
C ALA A 160 11.52 12.30 -26.68
N THR A 161 11.54 11.30 -25.80
CA THR A 161 12.32 10.06 -25.96
C THR A 161 11.44 8.81 -26.14
N LEU A 162 10.14 8.98 -26.36
CA LEU A 162 9.17 7.89 -26.42
C LEU A 162 9.42 6.99 -27.63
N ASP A 163 9.68 5.71 -27.38
CA ASP A 163 9.74 4.66 -28.39
C ASP A 163 8.52 3.74 -28.27
N SER A 164 7.76 3.56 -29.36
CA SER A 164 6.60 2.66 -29.38
C SER A 164 6.96 1.18 -29.20
N ASN A 165 8.22 0.81 -29.47
CA ASN A 165 8.68 -0.59 -29.37
C ASN A 165 9.25 -0.93 -28.00
N SER A 166 9.57 0.07 -27.17
CA SER A 166 10.24 -0.11 -25.89
C SER A 166 9.59 0.74 -24.81
N ILE A 167 8.77 0.11 -23.97
CA ILE A 167 8.15 0.76 -22.80
C ILE A 167 9.13 0.67 -21.63
N ARG A 168 9.76 1.79 -21.26
CA ARG A 168 10.74 1.82 -20.18
C ARG A 168 10.09 1.75 -18.81
N ASP A 169 8.94 2.41 -18.66
CA ASP A 169 8.27 2.68 -17.38
C ASP A 169 6.79 3.00 -17.55
N TYR A 170 6.13 3.34 -16.43
CA TYR A 170 4.72 3.68 -16.40
C TYR A 170 4.39 4.94 -17.20
N MET A 171 5.27 5.95 -17.22
CA MET A 171 5.03 7.18 -17.99
C MET A 171 4.99 6.88 -19.49
N ASP A 172 5.96 6.12 -20.00
CA ASP A 172 5.97 5.68 -21.40
C ASP A 172 4.72 4.88 -21.75
N GLY A 173 4.36 3.91 -20.91
CA GLY A 173 3.16 3.09 -21.12
C GLY A 173 1.90 3.96 -21.19
N PHE A 174 1.77 4.92 -20.29
CA PHE A 174 0.64 5.85 -20.27
C PHE A 174 0.60 6.76 -21.49
N LEU A 175 1.73 7.33 -21.89
CA LEU A 175 1.85 8.20 -23.07
C LEU A 175 1.48 7.44 -24.35
N LEU A 176 1.93 6.19 -24.49
CA LEU A 176 1.57 5.34 -25.61
C LEU A 176 0.06 5.04 -25.63
N GLN A 177 -0.51 4.68 -24.48
CA GLN A 177 -1.94 4.44 -24.35
C GLN A 177 -2.77 5.70 -24.65
N MET A 178 -2.30 6.87 -24.22
CA MET A 178 -2.92 8.16 -24.51
C MET A 178 -2.96 8.40 -26.03
N LYS A 179 -1.83 8.25 -26.73
CA LYS A 179 -1.76 8.37 -28.21
C LYS A 179 -2.71 7.40 -28.92
N GLN A 180 -2.79 6.15 -28.45
CA GLN A 180 -3.68 5.13 -29.04
C GLN A 180 -5.18 5.43 -28.84
N ARG A 181 -5.53 6.03 -27.70
CA ARG A 181 -6.92 6.31 -27.33
C ARG A 181 -7.43 7.63 -27.88
N GLU A 182 -6.58 8.64 -27.97
CA GLU A 182 -6.93 9.95 -28.54
C GLU A 182 -7.47 9.81 -29.98
N TYR A 183 -6.90 8.90 -30.77
CA TYR A 183 -7.40 8.59 -32.11
C TYR A 183 -8.79 7.92 -32.12
N LYS A 184 -9.14 7.18 -31.07
CA LYS A 184 -10.36 6.34 -31.01
C LYS A 184 -11.52 7.01 -30.27
N ASP A 185 -11.23 7.79 -29.24
CA ASP A 185 -12.20 8.42 -28.36
C ASP A 185 -11.66 9.76 -27.82
N PRO A 186 -12.18 10.91 -28.31
CA PRO A 186 -11.81 12.24 -27.82
C PRO A 186 -12.15 12.48 -26.34
N ASN A 187 -13.07 11.70 -25.75
CA ASN A 187 -13.48 11.81 -24.35
C ASN A 187 -12.80 10.78 -23.44
N THR A 188 -11.67 10.24 -23.89
CA THR A 188 -10.88 9.26 -23.15
C THR A 188 -10.45 9.76 -21.76
N SER A 189 -10.37 8.85 -20.79
CA SER A 189 -9.82 9.15 -19.46
C SER A 189 -8.29 9.31 -19.46
N PHE A 190 -7.62 8.89 -20.54
CA PHE A 190 -6.18 9.01 -20.71
C PHE A 190 -5.81 10.41 -21.20
N THR A 191 -5.55 11.31 -20.26
CA THR A 191 -5.13 12.68 -20.55
C THR A 191 -3.80 12.99 -19.86
N LYS A 192 -3.06 13.99 -20.38
CA LYS A 192 -1.83 14.48 -19.72
C LYS A 192 -2.10 14.98 -18.30
N ALA A 193 -3.30 15.50 -18.03
CA ALA A 193 -3.73 15.89 -16.69
C ALA A 193 -3.87 14.67 -15.75
N MET A 194 -4.44 13.56 -16.24
CA MET A 194 -4.54 12.30 -15.49
C MET A 194 -3.16 11.70 -15.19
N LEU A 195 -2.24 11.73 -16.17
CA LEU A 195 -0.85 11.29 -15.93
C LEU A 195 -0.17 12.16 -14.85
N LYS A 196 -0.30 13.48 -14.96
CA LYS A 196 0.29 14.44 -14.01
C LYS A 196 -0.16 14.23 -12.57
N GLY A 197 -1.40 13.78 -12.30
CA GLY A 197 -1.82 13.47 -10.93
C GLY A 197 -1.67 11.99 -10.53
N ASN A 198 -1.68 11.05 -11.48
CA ASN A 198 -1.40 9.64 -11.21
C ASN A 198 0.04 9.44 -10.71
N SER A 199 1.03 10.05 -11.37
CA SER A 199 2.44 9.90 -11.02
C SER A 199 2.75 10.24 -9.55
N PRO A 200 2.43 11.45 -9.04
CA PRO A 200 2.68 11.77 -7.63
C PRO A 200 1.84 10.91 -6.66
N SER A 201 0.64 10.48 -7.05
CA SER A 201 -0.18 9.58 -6.22
C SER A 201 0.45 8.20 -6.07
N LEU A 202 1.03 7.65 -7.14
CA LEU A 202 1.72 6.36 -7.12
C LEU A 202 3.01 6.43 -6.30
N ILE A 203 3.82 7.48 -6.50
CA ILE A 203 5.06 7.70 -5.72
C ILE A 203 4.75 7.84 -4.23
N GLY A 204 3.78 8.68 -3.87
CA GLY A 204 3.40 8.89 -2.47
C GLY A 204 2.91 7.62 -1.80
N ALA A 205 2.08 6.84 -2.49
CA ALA A 205 1.56 5.57 -1.97
C ALA A 205 2.66 4.51 -1.80
N GLY A 206 3.53 4.34 -2.79
CA GLY A 206 4.57 3.31 -2.82
C GLY A 206 5.81 3.60 -1.96
N SER A 207 6.05 4.85 -1.58
CA SER A 207 7.22 5.24 -0.77
C SER A 207 6.92 5.26 0.73
N THR A 208 5.94 6.07 1.13
CA THR A 208 5.80 6.50 2.53
C THR A 208 5.30 5.40 3.44
N THR A 209 4.36 4.58 2.95
CA THR A 209 3.77 3.49 3.72
C THR A 209 4.81 2.40 4.02
N VAL A 210 5.65 2.09 3.03
CA VAL A 210 6.77 1.15 3.14
C VAL A 210 7.83 1.71 4.09
N ARG A 211 8.24 2.98 3.94
CA ARG A 211 9.17 3.66 4.86
C ARG A 211 8.70 3.58 6.31
N ALA A 212 7.44 3.92 6.57
CA ALA A 212 6.88 3.87 7.91
C ALA A 212 6.90 2.45 8.49
N THR A 213 6.63 1.43 7.67
CA THR A 213 6.70 0.02 8.08
C THR A 213 8.14 -0.39 8.44
N MET A 214 9.13 0.03 7.64
CA MET A 214 10.54 -0.22 7.93
C MET A 214 11.00 0.48 9.21
N GLU A 215 10.60 1.74 9.42
CA GLU A 215 10.90 2.47 10.66
C GLU A 215 10.34 1.76 11.89
N TRP A 216 9.09 1.30 11.83
CA TRP A 216 8.49 0.50 12.89
C TRP A 216 9.19 -0.84 13.09
N SER A 217 9.65 -1.46 12.00
CA SER A 217 10.38 -2.72 12.07
C SER A 217 11.72 -2.54 12.79
N MET A 218 12.52 -1.56 12.39
CA MET A 218 13.80 -1.24 13.04
C MET A 218 13.62 -0.88 14.52
N LEU A 219 12.64 -0.02 14.83
CA LEU A 219 12.32 0.34 16.21
C LEU A 219 11.87 -0.87 17.04
N SER A 220 11.09 -1.77 16.44
CA SER A 220 10.65 -3.01 17.11
C SER A 220 11.84 -3.95 17.35
N MET A 221 12.77 -4.06 16.39
CA MET A 221 13.98 -4.86 16.59
C MET A 221 14.87 -4.29 17.69
N ALA A 222 15.00 -2.96 17.76
CA ALA A 222 15.75 -2.28 18.82
C ALA A 222 15.17 -2.57 20.22
N GLU A 223 13.84 -2.53 20.38
CA GLU A 223 13.17 -2.81 21.67
C GLU A 223 13.14 -4.31 22.02
N TYR A 224 12.85 -5.19 21.05
CA TYR A 224 12.63 -6.62 21.27
C TYR A 224 13.80 -7.46 20.77
N GLN A 225 14.92 -7.37 21.48
CA GLN A 225 16.17 -8.04 21.15
C GLN A 225 16.07 -9.57 21.08
N ASP A 226 15.14 -10.20 21.81
CA ASP A 226 14.90 -11.64 21.72
C ASP A 226 14.26 -12.03 20.38
N VAL A 227 13.35 -11.19 19.87
CA VAL A 227 12.76 -11.37 18.55
C VAL A 227 13.81 -11.17 17.46
N GLN A 228 14.63 -10.12 17.57
CA GLN A 228 15.71 -9.83 16.62
C GLN A 228 16.71 -11.01 16.53
N LYS A 229 17.17 -11.52 17.68
CA LYS A 229 18.09 -12.68 17.71
C LYS A 229 17.50 -13.92 17.04
N ARG A 230 16.21 -14.17 17.22
CA ARG A 230 15.54 -15.32 16.60
C ARG A 230 15.35 -15.14 15.10
N ILE A 231 15.11 -13.92 14.62
CA ILE A 231 15.12 -13.61 13.18
C ILE A 231 16.52 -13.83 12.61
N HIS A 232 17.58 -13.35 13.27
CA HIS A 232 18.95 -13.58 12.81
C HIS A 232 19.30 -15.07 12.74
N ALA A 233 18.87 -15.87 13.72
CA ALA A 233 19.07 -17.32 13.67
C ALA A 233 18.34 -17.97 12.48
N GLU A 234 17.09 -17.57 12.21
CA GLU A 234 16.34 -18.09 11.04
C GLU A 234 16.98 -17.64 9.71
N ILE A 235 17.53 -16.41 9.64
CA ILE A 235 18.30 -15.93 8.48
C ILE A 235 19.58 -16.76 8.29
N ASP A 236 20.37 -16.95 9.36
CA ASP A 236 21.60 -17.74 9.32
C ASP A 236 21.32 -19.21 8.90
N ASP A 237 20.20 -19.80 9.35
CA ASP A 237 19.80 -21.17 9.02
C ASP A 237 19.30 -21.34 7.57
N VAL A 238 18.53 -20.38 7.04
CA VAL A 238 17.86 -20.50 5.73
C VAL A 238 18.66 -19.86 4.59
N VAL A 239 19.21 -18.68 4.83
CA VAL A 239 19.91 -17.88 3.82
C VAL A 239 21.41 -18.12 3.90
N GLY A 240 21.95 -18.24 5.11
CA GLY A 240 23.39 -18.30 5.35
C GLY A 240 24.06 -16.93 5.26
N ARG A 241 25.38 -16.93 5.05
CA ARG A 241 26.21 -15.70 5.02
C ARG A 241 26.87 -15.45 3.68
N GLU A 242 26.72 -16.38 2.74
CA GLU A 242 27.41 -16.42 1.46
C GLU A 242 26.62 -15.70 0.35
N ARG A 243 25.34 -15.42 0.56
CA ARG A 243 24.45 -14.79 -0.42
C ARG A 243 23.51 -13.78 0.23
N THR A 244 22.93 -12.91 -0.61
CA THR A 244 21.83 -12.04 -0.20
C THR A 244 20.49 -12.81 -0.21
N PRO A 245 19.50 -12.39 0.60
CA PRO A 245 18.17 -12.99 0.59
C PRO A 245 17.46 -12.85 -0.76
N ASP A 246 16.78 -13.92 -1.18
CA ASP A 246 15.89 -13.95 -2.33
C ASP A 246 14.42 -13.85 -1.87
N TRP A 247 13.52 -13.39 -2.75
CA TRP A 247 12.10 -13.37 -2.41
C TRP A 247 11.57 -14.77 -2.09
N ALA A 248 12.10 -15.82 -2.72
CA ALA A 248 11.67 -17.20 -2.48
C ALA A 248 11.92 -17.69 -1.04
N ASP A 249 12.89 -17.11 -0.32
CA ASP A 249 13.28 -17.55 1.02
C ASP A 249 12.15 -17.35 2.06
N HIS A 250 11.22 -16.42 1.84
CA HIS A 250 10.14 -16.13 2.77
C HIS A 250 9.27 -17.36 3.12
N VAL A 251 9.18 -18.33 2.20
CA VAL A 251 8.43 -19.59 2.43
C VAL A 251 9.08 -20.45 3.50
N SER A 252 10.41 -20.38 3.59
CA SER A 252 11.23 -21.11 4.55
C SER A 252 11.54 -20.29 5.81
N MET A 253 11.07 -19.05 5.90
CA MET A 253 11.28 -18.15 7.04
C MET A 253 9.96 -17.76 7.75
N PRO A 254 9.18 -18.75 8.25
CA PRO A 254 7.86 -18.50 8.81
C PRO A 254 7.88 -17.62 10.07
N TYR A 255 8.97 -17.61 10.85
CA TYR A 255 9.05 -16.76 12.03
C TYR A 255 9.23 -15.29 11.64
N THR A 256 10.12 -15.01 10.69
CA THR A 256 10.35 -13.67 10.15
C THR A 256 9.09 -13.12 9.51
N GLU A 257 8.40 -13.93 8.68
CA GLU A 257 7.12 -13.56 8.07
C GLU A 257 6.06 -13.23 9.14
N ALA A 258 5.94 -14.07 10.17
CA ALA A 258 5.01 -13.82 11.29
C ALA A 258 5.33 -12.51 12.04
N VAL A 259 6.61 -12.19 12.25
CA VAL A 259 7.02 -10.94 12.90
C VAL A 259 6.68 -9.73 12.01
N LEU A 260 6.96 -9.78 10.71
CA LEU A 260 6.62 -8.70 9.77
C LEU A 260 5.11 -8.45 9.73
N MET A 261 4.31 -9.51 9.72
CA MET A 261 2.85 -9.43 9.78
C MET A 261 2.37 -8.83 11.11
N GLU A 262 2.96 -9.22 12.23
CA GLU A 262 2.60 -8.69 13.55
C GLU A 262 3.00 -7.21 13.69
N ILE A 263 4.12 -6.78 13.12
CA ILE A 263 4.50 -5.36 13.07
C ILE A 263 3.45 -4.55 12.30
N GLN A 264 3.00 -5.02 11.12
CA GLN A 264 1.97 -4.34 10.34
C GLN A 264 0.61 -4.31 11.05
N ARG A 265 0.25 -5.37 11.78
CA ARG A 265 -0.97 -5.41 12.61
C ARG A 265 -0.87 -4.42 13.77
N TRP A 266 0.17 -4.54 14.60
CA TRP A 266 0.39 -3.72 15.80
C TRP A 266 0.57 -2.24 15.47
N LYS A 267 1.40 -1.94 14.46
CA LYS A 267 1.69 -0.60 13.95
C LYS A 267 0.92 -0.37 12.67
N THR A 268 -0.39 -0.24 12.83
CA THR A 268 -1.31 0.03 11.72
C THR A 268 -0.97 1.37 11.05
N VAL A 269 -0.24 1.33 9.94
CA VAL A 269 0.28 2.52 9.23
C VAL A 269 -0.86 3.43 8.74
N VAL A 270 -1.96 2.84 8.29
CA VAL A 270 -3.17 3.54 7.84
C VAL A 270 -4.34 3.13 8.75
N PRO A 271 -4.49 3.74 9.94
CA PRO A 271 -5.47 3.29 10.93
C PRO A 271 -6.92 3.59 10.52
N ILE A 272 -7.12 4.72 9.84
CA ILE A 272 -8.39 5.13 9.23
C ILE A 272 -8.18 5.06 7.72
N ASN A 273 -8.92 4.18 7.05
CA ASN A 273 -8.77 3.94 5.62
C ASN A 273 -9.17 5.18 4.80
N LEU A 274 -8.86 5.16 3.50
CA LEU A 274 -9.33 6.16 2.55
C LEU A 274 -10.86 6.21 2.51
N LEU A 275 -11.40 7.42 2.33
CA LEU A 275 -12.84 7.63 2.19
C LEU A 275 -13.40 6.82 1.01
N ARG A 276 -14.48 6.10 1.27
CA ARG A 276 -15.29 5.40 0.27
C ARG A 276 -16.68 6.01 0.23
N TYR A 277 -17.46 5.67 -0.79
CA TYR A 277 -18.88 6.01 -0.87
C TYR A 277 -19.65 4.82 -1.44
N THR A 278 -20.89 4.67 -0.99
CA THR A 278 -21.81 3.68 -1.55
C THR A 278 -22.26 4.08 -2.96
N THR A 279 -22.26 3.13 -3.89
CA THR A 279 -22.71 3.34 -5.27
C THR A 279 -24.21 3.17 -5.43
N GLU A 280 -24.82 2.39 -4.53
CA GLU A 280 -26.24 2.05 -4.50
C GLU A 280 -26.68 1.90 -3.04
N ASP A 281 -27.99 1.85 -2.81
CA ASP A 281 -28.56 1.54 -1.51
C ASP A 281 -28.16 0.11 -1.11
N ALA A 282 -27.69 -0.07 0.12
CA ALA A 282 -27.20 -1.35 0.60
C ALA A 282 -27.67 -1.62 2.04
N LYS A 283 -27.87 -2.89 2.38
CA LYS A 283 -28.04 -3.33 3.77
C LYS A 283 -26.75 -3.92 4.32
N VAL A 284 -26.25 -3.37 5.42
CA VAL A 284 -25.07 -3.90 6.12
C VAL A 284 -25.41 -4.11 7.59
N SER A 285 -25.27 -5.35 8.06
CA SER A 285 -25.58 -5.73 9.46
C SER A 285 -26.97 -5.29 9.93
N GLY A 286 -27.96 -5.33 9.04
CA GLY A 286 -29.34 -4.92 9.33
C GLY A 286 -29.62 -3.41 9.18
N TYR A 287 -28.61 -2.58 8.93
CA TYR A 287 -28.77 -1.14 8.71
C TYR A 287 -28.90 -0.81 7.22
N ASP A 288 -29.84 0.07 6.90
CA ASP A 288 -29.97 0.66 5.56
C ASP A 288 -28.93 1.77 5.36
N ILE A 289 -28.08 1.60 4.36
CA ILE A 289 -27.04 2.55 3.96
C ILE A 289 -27.41 3.10 2.57
N PRO A 290 -27.86 4.36 2.48
CA PRO A 290 -28.23 4.96 1.20
C PRO A 290 -27.06 5.10 0.23
N ALA A 291 -27.34 5.15 -1.06
CA ALA A 291 -26.40 5.50 -2.11
C ALA A 291 -25.79 6.89 -1.86
N GLY A 292 -24.50 7.05 -2.18
CA GLY A 292 -23.75 8.29 -2.00
C GLY A 292 -23.32 8.58 -0.55
N MET A 293 -23.54 7.66 0.38
CA MET A 293 -23.09 7.79 1.76
C MET A 293 -21.59 7.55 1.87
N THR A 294 -20.86 8.49 2.49
CA THR A 294 -19.43 8.33 2.78
C THR A 294 -19.21 7.27 3.85
N THR A 295 -18.32 6.32 3.58
CA THR A 295 -17.96 5.23 4.48
C THR A 295 -16.45 5.19 4.68
N ILE A 296 -16.02 4.78 5.87
CA ILE A 296 -14.61 4.73 6.25
C ILE A 296 -14.38 3.46 7.06
N ALA A 297 -13.41 2.65 6.64
CA ALA A 297 -13.02 1.47 7.40
C ALA A 297 -12.03 1.85 8.51
N ASN A 298 -12.33 1.46 9.74
CA ASN A 298 -11.40 1.57 10.86
C ASN A 298 -10.50 0.33 10.90
N ILE A 299 -9.39 0.39 10.18
CA ILE A 299 -8.42 -0.71 10.09
C ILE A 299 -7.79 -0.97 11.46
N HIS A 300 -7.55 0.08 12.26
CA HIS A 300 -7.00 -0.08 13.60
C HIS A 300 -7.91 -0.91 14.51
N ALA A 301 -9.22 -0.68 14.46
CA ALA A 301 -10.19 -1.48 15.23
C ALA A 301 -10.19 -2.94 14.78
N ILE A 302 -10.11 -3.20 13.47
CA ILE A 302 -10.03 -4.57 12.93
C ILE A 302 -8.75 -5.25 13.39
N HIS A 303 -7.60 -4.58 13.27
CA HIS A 303 -6.30 -5.13 13.70
C HIS A 303 -6.24 -5.41 15.20
N ASN A 304 -7.02 -4.71 16.03
CA ASN A 304 -6.99 -4.81 17.49
C ASN A 304 -8.30 -5.36 18.08
N ASP A 305 -9.10 -6.05 17.27
CA ASP A 305 -10.35 -6.66 17.71
C ASP A 305 -10.10 -7.76 18.78
N PRO A 306 -10.57 -7.60 20.02
CA PRO A 306 -10.35 -8.57 21.09
C PRO A 306 -11.03 -9.91 20.85
N THR A 307 -12.06 -9.96 19.99
CA THR A 307 -12.83 -11.17 19.69
C THR A 307 -12.14 -12.06 18.67
N SER A 308 -11.27 -11.50 17.83
CA SER A 308 -10.47 -12.24 16.83
C SER A 308 -9.43 -13.21 17.43
N GLY A 309 -9.33 -13.28 18.76
CA GLY A 309 -8.30 -14.05 19.47
C GLY A 309 -6.89 -13.48 19.33
N MET A 310 -6.69 -12.48 18.46
CA MET A 310 -5.42 -11.78 18.23
C MET A 310 -5.16 -10.68 19.27
N SER A 311 -6.18 -9.99 19.79
CA SER A 311 -5.98 -8.81 20.67
C SER A 311 -5.97 -9.08 22.18
N ARG A 312 -5.79 -10.33 22.64
CA ARG A 312 -5.63 -10.64 24.08
C ARG A 312 -4.28 -10.19 24.65
N THR A 313 -3.91 -8.94 24.47
CA THR A 313 -2.98 -8.20 25.33
C THR A 313 -3.25 -6.70 25.19
N ASN A 314 -3.68 -6.06 26.28
CA ASN A 314 -3.69 -4.61 26.43
C ASN A 314 -2.38 -4.01 25.92
N SER A 315 -2.49 -3.04 25.02
CA SER A 315 -1.43 -2.31 24.31
C SER A 315 -0.44 -1.55 25.21
N SER A 316 -0.63 -1.59 26.54
CA SER A 316 0.15 -0.81 27.52
C SER A 316 1.23 -1.61 28.27
N ARG A 317 1.36 -2.92 28.08
CA ARG A 317 2.40 -3.71 28.77
C ARG A 317 3.50 -4.16 27.80
N ARG A 318 4.74 -3.72 28.06
CA ARG A 318 6.04 -4.08 27.42
C ARG A 318 6.30 -5.57 27.12
N GLY A 319 5.40 -6.50 27.47
CA GLY A 319 5.60 -7.95 27.35
C GLY A 319 4.66 -8.69 26.40
N SER A 320 3.88 -8.00 25.56
CA SER A 320 2.87 -8.62 24.69
C SER A 320 3.40 -9.10 23.34
N PHE A 321 4.26 -8.32 22.69
CA PHE A 321 4.84 -8.64 21.39
C PHE A 321 5.62 -9.98 21.38
N PRO A 322 6.48 -10.28 22.38
CA PRO A 322 7.22 -11.55 22.42
C PRO A 322 6.30 -12.77 22.64
N LYS A 323 5.20 -12.61 23.39
CA LYS A 323 4.23 -13.70 23.62
C LYS A 323 3.45 -14.04 22.37
N MET A 324 3.14 -13.05 21.54
CA MET A 324 2.43 -13.24 20.29
C MET A 324 3.34 -13.89 19.23
N ALA A 325 4.55 -13.39 18.99
CA ALA A 325 5.50 -14.02 18.06
C ALA A 325 5.83 -15.48 18.47
N ARG A 326 5.98 -15.76 19.77
CA ARG A 326 6.14 -17.13 20.29
C ARG A 326 4.91 -18.01 20.06
N LYS A 327 3.69 -17.48 20.25
CA LYS A 327 2.43 -18.20 20.00
C LYS A 327 2.21 -18.46 18.51
N TRP A 328 2.52 -17.49 17.65
CA TRP A 328 2.44 -17.58 16.19
C TRP A 328 3.36 -18.69 15.64
N SER A 329 4.55 -18.88 16.23
CA SER A 329 5.45 -19.96 15.82
C SER A 329 4.99 -21.38 16.22
N ARG A 330 4.01 -21.52 17.12
CA ARG A 330 3.51 -22.84 17.60
C ARG A 330 2.29 -23.35 16.86
N THR A 331 1.48 -22.46 16.27
CA THR A 331 0.34 -22.82 15.44
C THR A 331 0.79 -22.90 13.98
N ASN A 332 0.70 -24.09 13.38
CA ASN A 332 1.08 -24.41 12.00
C ASN A 332 1.03 -23.19 11.05
N ALA A 333 2.22 -22.74 10.61
CA ALA A 333 2.42 -21.59 9.73
C ALA A 333 1.58 -21.65 8.44
N GLY A 334 1.19 -22.85 7.98
CA GLY A 334 0.30 -23.06 6.83
C GLY A 334 -1.14 -22.56 7.03
N PHE A 335 -1.71 -22.68 8.24
CA PHE A 335 -3.11 -22.30 8.50
C PHE A 335 -3.30 -20.78 8.61
N LEU A 336 -2.26 -20.07 9.09
CA LEU A 336 -2.30 -18.62 9.34
C LEU A 336 -1.84 -17.79 8.14
N SER A 337 -0.94 -18.31 7.30
CA SER A 337 -0.64 -17.65 6.02
C SER A 337 -1.92 -17.56 5.17
N HIS A 338 -2.77 -18.60 5.17
CA HIS A 338 -4.07 -18.56 4.48
C HIS A 338 -5.07 -17.59 5.10
N TRP A 339 -5.09 -17.41 6.43
CA TRP A 339 -6.04 -16.52 7.09
C TRP A 339 -5.64 -15.04 7.00
N VAL A 340 -4.36 -14.71 7.13
CA VAL A 340 -3.88 -13.32 7.04
C VAL A 340 -3.57 -12.92 5.61
N LYS A 341 -3.05 -13.81 4.73
CA LYS A 341 -3.14 -13.56 3.27
C LYS A 341 -4.61 -13.46 2.88
N GLY A 342 -5.47 -14.33 3.42
CA GLY A 342 -6.93 -14.28 3.29
C GLY A 342 -7.56 -12.95 3.67
N LEU A 343 -7.20 -12.35 4.81
CA LEU A 343 -7.77 -11.06 5.26
C LEU A 343 -7.08 -9.84 4.64
N VAL A 344 -5.76 -9.84 4.53
CA VAL A 344 -4.92 -8.66 4.20
C VAL A 344 -4.57 -8.57 2.71
N LEU A 345 -4.41 -9.70 2.01
CA LEU A 345 -3.99 -9.74 0.59
C LEU A 345 -5.06 -10.27 -0.38
N GLU A 346 -5.87 -11.26 0.00
CA GLU A 346 -6.90 -11.90 -0.85
C GLU A 346 -8.32 -11.42 -0.55
N ARG A 347 -8.61 -10.91 0.64
CA ARG A 347 -9.85 -10.18 0.91
C ARG A 347 -9.59 -8.70 0.81
N LEU A 348 -8.58 -8.10 1.44
CA LEU A 348 -8.40 -6.64 1.37
C LEU A 348 -7.92 -6.10 0.02
N TRP A 349 -7.03 -6.76 -0.73
CA TRP A 349 -6.67 -6.26 -2.09
C TRP A 349 -7.83 -6.41 -3.11
N PRO A 350 -8.62 -7.50 -3.10
CA PRO A 350 -9.82 -7.63 -3.94
C PRO A 350 -11.07 -6.90 -3.39
N THR A 351 -11.19 -6.64 -2.09
CA THR A 351 -12.26 -5.79 -1.51
C THR A 351 -11.91 -4.29 -1.53
N LEU A 352 -10.66 -3.92 -1.83
CA LEU A 352 -10.32 -2.64 -2.44
C LEU A 352 -10.75 -2.57 -3.93
N SER A 353 -11.40 -3.61 -4.47
CA SER A 353 -11.65 -3.80 -5.91
C SER A 353 -13.03 -4.31 -6.34
N CYS A 354 -13.90 -4.84 -5.46
CA CYS A 354 -15.10 -5.52 -5.93
C CYS A 354 -16.35 -4.62 -5.90
N SER A 355 -16.75 -4.16 -7.09
CA SER A 355 -18.15 -3.91 -7.45
C SER A 355 -18.56 -5.03 -8.40
N CYS A 356 -19.09 -6.14 -7.88
CA CYS A 356 -19.75 -7.11 -8.74
C CYS A 356 -20.80 -7.92 -7.97
N THR A 357 -22.04 -7.56 -8.23
CA THR A 357 -23.24 -8.37 -8.02
C THR A 357 -23.25 -9.52 -9.04
N SER A 358 -22.82 -10.74 -8.66
CA SER A 358 -23.33 -12.00 -9.24
C SER A 358 -22.74 -13.26 -8.58
N ARG A 359 -23.61 -14.25 -8.39
CA ARG A 359 -23.40 -15.57 -7.73
C ARG A 359 -22.36 -16.51 -8.41
N CYS A 360 -21.51 -16.05 -9.32
CA CYS A 360 -20.67 -16.94 -10.15
C CYS A 360 -19.29 -17.29 -9.59
N CYS A 361 -18.73 -16.56 -8.62
CA CYS A 361 -17.36 -16.82 -8.13
C CYS A 361 -17.21 -18.04 -7.20
N CYS A 362 -18.29 -18.70 -6.77
CA CYS A 362 -18.21 -19.83 -5.81
C CYS A 362 -17.93 -21.21 -6.44
N LYS A 363 -17.78 -21.35 -7.77
CA LYS A 363 -17.58 -22.68 -8.39
C LYS A 363 -16.12 -23.13 -8.51
N ASN A 364 -15.13 -22.24 -8.39
CA ASN A 364 -13.71 -22.62 -8.45
C ASN A 364 -13.07 -22.88 -7.07
N SER A 365 -13.78 -22.63 -5.97
CA SER A 365 -13.29 -22.92 -4.61
C SER A 365 -13.47 -24.39 -4.19
N THR A 366 -14.31 -25.15 -4.88
CA THR A 366 -14.59 -26.57 -4.55
C THR A 366 -13.46 -27.52 -4.94
N LEU A 367 -12.70 -27.24 -6.00
CA LEU A 367 -11.58 -28.09 -6.43
C LEU A 367 -10.36 -28.02 -5.50
N PHE A 368 -10.12 -26.87 -4.85
CA PHE A 368 -9.08 -26.74 -3.82
C PHE A 368 -9.51 -27.34 -2.47
N SER A 369 -10.82 -27.35 -2.17
CA SER A 369 -11.36 -27.94 -0.94
C SER A 369 -11.25 -29.47 -0.91
N GLN A 370 -11.33 -30.14 -2.07
CA GLN A 370 -11.25 -31.60 -2.12
C GLN A 370 -9.86 -32.11 -1.71
N LYS A 371 -8.79 -31.43 -2.17
CA LYS A 371 -7.39 -31.81 -1.86
C LYS A 371 -6.97 -31.52 -0.41
N ALA A 372 -7.72 -30.67 0.29
CA ALA A 372 -7.52 -30.34 1.70
C ALA A 372 -8.26 -31.30 2.66
N LYS A 373 -9.24 -32.06 2.17
CA LYS A 373 -9.97 -33.05 2.98
C LYS A 373 -9.17 -34.34 3.21
N ASP A 374 -8.18 -34.62 2.36
CA ASP A 374 -7.38 -35.84 2.46
C ASP A 374 -6.26 -35.74 3.51
N THR A 375 -6.04 -34.55 4.10
CA THR A 375 -4.93 -34.26 5.03
C THR A 375 -5.35 -34.07 6.49
N VAL A 376 -6.65 -34.11 6.79
CA VAL A 376 -7.20 -33.78 8.12
C VAL A 376 -7.80 -35.02 8.75
N SER A 377 -7.38 -35.34 9.97
CA SER A 377 -7.83 -36.53 10.69
C SER A 377 -9.33 -36.43 11.04
N LYS A 378 -10.04 -37.57 11.09
CA LYS A 378 -11.48 -37.61 11.44
C LYS A 378 -11.79 -36.96 12.81
N GLU A 379 -10.85 -37.00 13.75
CA GLU A 379 -10.99 -36.40 15.08
C GLU A 379 -10.99 -34.86 15.04
N GLU A 380 -10.26 -34.24 14.09
CA GLU A 380 -10.29 -32.78 13.89
C GLU A 380 -11.59 -32.31 13.23
N LEU A 381 -12.22 -33.16 12.40
CA LEU A 381 -13.54 -32.88 11.83
C LEU A 381 -14.67 -32.98 12.87
N GLU A 382 -14.55 -33.88 13.85
CA GLU A 382 -15.51 -33.98 14.97
C GLU A 382 -15.37 -32.85 15.99
N GLN A 383 -14.17 -32.26 16.16
CA GLN A 383 -14.01 -31.04 16.97
C GLN A 383 -14.60 -29.79 16.28
N LEU A 384 -14.63 -29.77 14.95
CA LEU A 384 -15.21 -28.67 14.16
C LEU A 384 -16.74 -28.71 14.08
N SER A 385 -17.36 -29.90 14.13
CA SER A 385 -18.83 -30.03 14.09
C SER A 385 -19.52 -29.55 15.38
N ASN A 386 -18.82 -29.59 16.51
CA ASN A 386 -19.33 -29.16 17.82
C ASN A 386 -19.29 -27.63 18.04
N LEU A 387 -18.68 -26.86 17.13
CA LEU A 387 -18.58 -25.39 17.22
C LEU A 387 -19.70 -24.63 16.51
N PHE A 388 -20.62 -25.33 15.83
CA PHE A 388 -21.74 -24.72 15.13
C PHE A 388 -23.04 -25.41 15.56
N PRO A 389 -23.91 -24.77 16.39
CA PRO A 389 -25.30 -25.20 16.44
C PRO A 389 -25.89 -24.95 15.04
N THR A 390 -26.20 -26.06 14.36
CA THR A 390 -26.99 -26.08 13.14
C THR A 390 -28.37 -25.50 13.46
N ASN A 391 -28.65 -24.30 12.95
CA ASN A 391 -29.97 -23.86 12.53
C ASN A 391 -29.86 -22.50 11.82
N CYS A 392 -29.74 -22.54 10.49
CA CYS A 392 -30.20 -21.48 9.59
C CYS A 392 -30.95 -22.15 8.44
N VAL A 393 -32.25 -21.83 8.34
CA VAL A 393 -33.01 -21.83 7.09
C VAL A 393 -32.75 -20.51 6.39
#